data_AF-A0A091F222-F1
#
_entry.id   AF-A0A091F222-F1
#
_cell.length_a   1.000
_cell.length_b   1.000
_cell.length_c   1.000
_cell.angle_alpha   90.00
_cell.angle_beta   90.00
_cell.angle_gamma   90.00
#
_symmetry.space_group_name_H-M   'P 1'
#
loop_
_entity.id
_entity.type
_entity.pdbx_description
1 polymer ?
#
loop_
_entity_poly.entity_id
_entity_poly.type
_entity_poly.pdbx_seq_one_letter_code
_entity_poly.pdbx_strand_id
1 'polypeptide(L)'
;ERALHGRLACLEEQNRQLLGQLAENQSQEDSTARKEREVMLRLKEVVDRQRDELRAQAHEIVCKSRDTEALQEQLHRFMAMNEELRHKVAVVQAQLKSALEQKSDLEAAMLQSQREMSRRSRTALESRRPEPGVEGALSPSEEPQHQDGDRSPAHCCFSKEELQQILQERNELKTNLFLVQEELAYYQRELLNEERIPSFFLDAMKSNIKKQRKKIRAKMLGTAEESASSDEEEGSWLPGHGTDCVDAQPPESKIRSFFGLWYQGSSK
;
A
#
# COMPACT_ATOMS: atom_id res chain seq x y z
N GLU A 1 78.83 -76.49 39.24
CA GLU A 1 78.40 -76.29 37.83
C GLU A 1 76.90 -76.44 37.60
N ARG A 2 76.24 -77.57 37.89
CA ARG A 2 74.79 -77.75 37.61
C ARG A 2 73.85 -76.72 38.28
N ALA A 3 74.10 -76.34 39.53
CA ALA A 3 73.29 -75.35 40.24
C ALA A 3 73.40 -73.93 39.62
N LEU A 4 74.57 -73.58 39.08
CA LEU A 4 74.77 -72.32 38.37
C LEU A 4 74.04 -72.32 37.02
N HIS A 5 74.04 -73.43 36.29
CA HIS A 5 73.28 -73.59 35.05
C HIS A 5 71.77 -73.48 35.28
N GLY A 6 71.23 -74.09 36.34
CA GLY A 6 69.82 -73.94 36.70
C GLY A 6 69.44 -72.50 37.07
N ARG A 7 70.33 -71.78 37.76
CA ARG A 7 70.13 -70.36 38.08
C ARG A 7 70.20 -69.46 36.84
N LEU A 8 71.10 -69.75 35.90
CA LEU A 8 71.17 -69.05 34.61
C LEU A 8 69.90 -69.27 33.79
N ALA A 9 69.43 -70.52 33.65
CA ALA A 9 68.18 -70.81 32.92
C ALA A 9 66.96 -70.11 33.53
N CYS A 10 66.86 -70.05 34.87
CA CYS A 10 65.79 -69.32 35.55
C CYS A 10 65.87 -67.81 35.29
N LEU A 11 67.07 -67.21 35.31
CA LEU A 11 67.27 -65.81 34.98
C LEU A 11 67.01 -65.50 33.51
N GLU A 12 67.32 -66.42 32.59
CA GLU A 12 67.01 -66.31 31.16
C GLU A 12 65.50 -66.33 30.93
N GLU A 13 64.77 -67.23 31.61
CA GLU A 13 63.32 -67.29 31.53
C GLU A 13 62.66 -66.03 32.13
N GLN A 14 63.16 -65.54 33.26
CA GLN A 14 62.70 -64.27 33.84
C GLN A 14 62.98 -63.08 32.93
N ASN A 15 64.17 -62.99 32.32
CA ASN A 15 64.46 -61.96 31.32
C ASN A 15 63.53 -62.06 30.12
N ARG A 16 63.22 -63.27 29.65
CA ARG A 16 62.27 -63.49 28.55
C ARG A 16 60.87 -63.00 28.93
N GLN A 17 60.41 -63.26 30.15
CA GLN A 17 59.12 -62.78 30.66
C GLN A 17 59.09 -61.25 30.79
N LEU A 18 60.14 -60.64 31.34
CA LEU A 18 60.26 -59.18 31.47
C LEU A 18 60.28 -58.49 30.10
N LEU A 19 60.99 -59.05 29.12
CA LEU A 19 60.98 -58.55 27.74
C LEU A 19 59.58 -58.66 27.11
N GLY A 20 58.86 -59.75 27.37
CA GLY A 20 57.47 -59.91 26.95
C GLY A 20 56.55 -58.84 27.55
N GLN A 21 56.63 -58.62 28.86
CA GLN A 21 55.86 -57.58 29.55
C GLN A 21 56.20 -56.16 29.06
N LEU A 22 57.47 -55.87 28.80
CA LEU A 22 57.90 -54.60 28.22
C LEU A 22 57.31 -54.39 26.83
N ALA A 23 57.31 -55.43 25.99
CA ALA A 23 56.73 -55.37 24.65
C ALA A 23 55.19 -55.18 24.69
N GLU A 24 54.51 -55.88 25.60
CA GLU A 24 53.06 -55.72 25.82
C GLU A 24 52.72 -54.30 26.29
N ASN A 25 53.43 -53.80 27.31
CA ASN A 25 53.26 -52.44 27.82
C ASN A 25 53.50 -51.40 26.72
N GLN A 26 54.57 -51.54 25.93
CA GLN A 26 54.86 -50.65 24.81
C GLN A 26 53.76 -50.69 23.74
N SER A 27 53.20 -51.87 23.43
CA SER A 27 52.08 -51.99 22.50
C SER A 27 50.80 -51.33 23.04
N GLN A 28 50.56 -51.42 24.35
CA GLN A 28 49.41 -50.82 25.01
C GLN A 28 49.52 -49.29 25.00
N GLU A 29 50.69 -48.74 25.34
CA GLU A 29 51.00 -47.31 25.25
C GLU A 29 50.85 -46.76 23.83
N ASP A 30 51.33 -47.50 22.83
CA ASP A 30 51.13 -47.12 21.42
C ASP A 30 49.64 -47.12 21.04
N SER A 31 48.87 -48.08 21.55
CA SER A 31 47.43 -48.15 21.30
C SER A 31 46.66 -46.99 21.95
N THR A 32 47.05 -46.56 23.16
CA THR A 32 46.43 -45.42 23.86
C THR A 32 46.81 -44.12 23.17
N ALA A 33 48.09 -43.93 22.82
CA ALA A 33 48.55 -42.76 22.09
C ALA A 33 47.86 -42.60 20.71
N ARG A 34 47.52 -43.70 20.03
CA ARG A 34 46.73 -43.66 18.79
C ARG A 34 45.29 -43.19 19.03
N LYS A 35 44.63 -43.71 20.07
CA LYS A 35 43.26 -43.31 20.45
C LYS A 35 43.21 -41.84 20.86
N GLU A 36 44.19 -41.35 21.60
CA GLU A 36 44.28 -39.94 21.98
C GLU A 36 44.45 -39.03 20.76
N ARG A 37 45.30 -39.42 19.80
CA ARG A 37 45.43 -38.70 18.51
C ARG A 37 44.11 -38.66 17.74
N GLU A 38 43.39 -39.78 17.67
CA GLU A 38 42.09 -39.84 17.02
C GLU A 38 41.07 -38.90 17.68
N VAL A 39 41.00 -38.91 19.02
CA VAL A 39 40.14 -38.00 19.78
C VAL A 39 40.54 -36.55 19.54
N MET A 40 41.83 -36.24 19.52
CA MET A 40 42.33 -34.89 19.26
C MET A 40 41.95 -34.40 17.85
N LEU A 41 42.05 -35.27 16.84
CA LEU A 41 41.61 -34.92 15.48
C LEU A 41 40.11 -34.64 15.42
N ARG A 42 39.29 -35.48 16.05
CA ARG A 42 37.84 -35.25 16.14
C ARG A 42 37.49 -33.95 16.87
N LEU A 43 38.17 -33.66 17.98
CA LEU A 43 37.98 -32.40 18.70
C LEU A 43 38.39 -31.21 17.85
N LYS A 44 39.50 -31.30 17.12
CA LYS A 44 39.93 -30.26 16.18
C LYS A 44 38.88 -30.02 15.09
N GLU A 45 38.34 -31.08 14.48
CA GLU A 45 37.28 -30.96 13.48
C GLU A 45 36.03 -30.26 14.03
N VAL A 46 35.59 -30.62 15.24
CA VAL A 46 34.44 -29.98 15.90
C VAL A 46 34.73 -28.51 16.20
N VAL A 47 35.91 -28.20 16.72
CA VAL A 47 36.32 -26.81 17.02
C VAL A 47 36.39 -25.98 15.74
N ASP A 48 36.95 -26.52 14.66
CA ASP A 48 37.05 -25.82 13.39
C ASP A 48 35.64 -25.58 12.79
N ARG A 49 34.73 -26.57 12.85
CA ARG A 49 33.32 -26.39 12.47
C ARG A 49 32.62 -25.32 13.29
N GLN A 50 32.79 -25.32 14.61
CA GLN A 50 32.19 -24.31 15.49
C GLN A 50 32.74 -22.92 15.20
N ARG A 51 34.03 -22.79 14.86
CA ARG A 51 34.62 -21.52 14.44
C ARG A 51 34.01 -21.01 13.14
N ASP A 52 33.82 -21.88 12.17
CA ASP A 52 33.21 -21.51 10.89
C ASP A 52 31.74 -21.14 11.07
N GLU A 53 31.02 -21.86 11.92
CA GLU A 53 29.64 -21.55 12.29
C GLU A 53 29.53 -20.18 13.01
N LEU A 54 30.42 -19.90 13.97
CA LEU A 54 30.49 -18.60 14.63
C LEU A 54 30.79 -17.46 13.63
N ARG A 55 31.67 -17.69 12.65
CA ARG A 55 31.94 -16.69 11.59
C ARG A 55 30.72 -16.48 10.70
N ALA A 56 30.04 -17.55 10.30
CA ALA A 56 28.83 -17.47 9.49
C ALA A 56 27.72 -16.70 10.22
N GLN A 57 27.48 -17.02 11.49
CA GLN A 57 26.51 -16.32 12.34
C GLN A 57 26.90 -14.85 12.54
N ALA A 58 28.18 -14.53 12.75
CA ALA A 58 28.65 -13.15 12.85
C ALA A 58 28.37 -12.35 11.56
N HIS A 59 28.60 -12.95 10.38
CA HIS A 59 28.26 -12.33 9.11
C HIS A 59 26.74 -12.13 8.96
N GLU A 60 25.93 -13.11 9.34
CA GLU A 60 24.48 -13.01 9.31
C GLU A 60 23.96 -11.89 10.22
N ILE A 61 24.51 -11.75 11.43
CA ILE A 61 24.18 -10.66 12.36
C ILE A 61 24.49 -9.30 11.72
N VAL A 62 25.65 -9.16 11.07
CA VAL A 62 26.03 -7.91 10.38
C VAL A 62 25.08 -7.60 9.23
N CYS A 63 24.71 -8.60 8.42
CA CYS A 63 23.72 -8.41 7.35
C CYS A 63 22.37 -7.94 7.91
N LYS A 64 21.84 -8.64 8.92
CA LYS A 64 20.59 -8.26 9.59
C LYS A 64 20.66 -6.87 10.23
N SER A 65 21.79 -6.48 10.81
CA SER A 65 22.01 -5.12 11.35
C SER A 65 21.85 -4.07 10.26
N ARG A 66 22.49 -4.26 9.11
CA ARG A 66 22.39 -3.33 7.97
C ARG A 66 20.96 -3.21 7.45
N ASP A 67 20.22 -4.31 7.38
CA ASP A 67 18.80 -4.28 6.98
C ASP A 67 17.97 -3.50 8.00
N THR A 68 18.23 -3.70 9.31
CA THR A 68 17.53 -2.94 10.36
C THR A 68 17.87 -1.45 10.32
N GLU A 69 19.12 -1.07 10.05
CA GLU A 69 19.55 0.32 9.86
C GLU A 69 18.87 0.95 8.64
N ALA A 70 18.81 0.24 7.51
CA ALA A 70 18.13 0.73 6.30
C ALA A 70 16.63 0.96 6.54
N LEU A 71 15.96 0.05 7.26
CA LEU A 71 14.55 0.21 7.63
C LEU A 71 14.35 1.38 8.61
N GLN A 72 15.26 1.59 9.57
CA GLN A 72 15.21 2.74 10.47
C GLN A 72 15.33 4.06 9.70
N GLU A 73 16.23 4.14 8.72
CA GLU A 73 16.35 5.33 7.86
C GLU A 73 15.07 5.58 7.04
N GLN A 74 14.45 4.52 6.51
CA GLN A 74 13.16 4.65 5.80
C GLN A 74 12.06 5.17 6.73
N LEU A 75 11.99 4.66 7.95
CA LEU A 75 11.06 5.14 8.96
C LEU A 75 11.29 6.63 9.28
N HIS A 76 12.55 7.04 9.48
CA HIS A 76 12.90 8.44 9.71
C HIS A 76 12.47 9.34 8.54
N ARG A 77 12.72 8.92 7.29
CA ARG A 77 12.26 9.64 6.08
C ARG A 77 10.73 9.76 6.06
N PHE A 78 10.00 8.69 6.39
CA PHE A 78 8.54 8.72 6.43
C PHE A 78 8.01 9.65 7.53
N MET A 79 8.60 9.63 8.73
CA MET A 79 8.22 10.54 9.80
C MET A 79 8.42 12.01 9.41
N ALA A 80 9.55 12.34 8.80
CA ALA A 80 9.81 13.70 8.30
C ALA A 80 8.77 14.14 7.25
N MET A 81 8.47 13.28 6.28
CA MET A 81 7.41 13.55 5.28
C MET A 81 6.04 13.71 5.94
N ASN A 82 5.73 12.90 6.95
CA ASN A 82 4.47 12.96 7.66
C ASN A 82 4.31 14.27 8.43
N GLU A 83 5.37 14.73 9.11
CA GLU A 83 5.43 16.04 9.76
C GLU A 83 5.24 17.18 8.75
N GLU A 84 5.90 17.11 7.59
CA GLU A 84 5.73 18.08 6.52
C GLU A 84 4.28 18.15 6.01
N LEU A 85 3.63 16.99 5.82
CA LEU A 85 2.23 16.92 5.42
C LEU A 85 1.30 17.51 6.48
N ARG A 86 1.52 17.19 7.77
CA ARG A 86 0.76 17.80 8.86
C ARG A 86 0.94 19.32 8.89
N HIS A 87 2.15 19.81 8.66
CA HIS A 87 2.42 21.24 8.57
C HIS A 87 1.70 21.89 7.39
N LYS A 88 1.74 21.27 6.19
CA LYS A 88 0.99 21.74 5.01
C LYS A 88 -0.51 21.81 5.27
N VAL A 89 -1.08 20.79 5.90
CA VAL A 89 -2.50 20.79 6.29
C VAL A 89 -2.81 21.93 7.26
N ALA A 90 -1.97 22.15 8.27
CA ALA A 90 -2.15 23.25 9.22
C ALA A 90 -2.12 24.63 8.53
N VAL A 91 -1.17 24.85 7.61
CA VAL A 91 -1.07 26.10 6.83
C VAL A 91 -2.30 26.30 5.95
N VAL A 92 -2.72 25.29 5.18
CA VAL A 92 -3.90 25.38 4.32
C VAL A 92 -5.16 25.60 5.14
N GLN A 93 -5.28 24.96 6.31
CA GLN A 93 -6.41 25.16 7.21
C GLN A 93 -6.44 26.58 7.78
N ALA A 94 -5.28 27.15 8.13
CA ALA A 94 -5.18 28.54 8.58
C ALA A 94 -5.55 29.53 7.46
N GLN A 95 -5.09 29.28 6.24
CA GLN A 95 -5.45 30.08 5.06
C GLN A 95 -6.96 30.03 4.78
N LEU A 96 -7.58 28.85 4.87
CA LEU A 96 -9.03 28.69 4.70
C LEU A 96 -9.82 29.48 5.75
N LYS A 97 -9.41 29.42 7.02
CA LYS A 97 -10.06 30.18 8.11
C LYS A 97 -9.97 31.69 7.86
N SER A 98 -8.78 32.19 7.54
CA SER A 98 -8.58 33.62 7.25
C SER A 98 -9.39 34.07 6.04
N ALA A 99 -9.50 33.27 4.98
CA ALA A 99 -10.32 33.59 3.81
C ALA A 99 -11.83 33.63 4.15
N LEU A 100 -12.30 32.74 5.03
CA LEU A 100 -13.69 32.76 5.51
C LEU A 100 -13.98 33.99 6.36
N GLU A 101 -13.06 34.38 7.26
CA GLU A 101 -13.16 35.60 8.06
C GLU A 101 -13.23 36.84 7.15
N GLN A 102 -12.29 36.99 6.21
CA GLN A 102 -12.30 38.09 5.24
C GLN A 102 -13.59 38.13 4.40
N LYS A 103 -14.10 36.97 3.97
CA LYS A 103 -15.39 36.90 3.27
C LYS A 103 -16.52 37.41 4.15
N SER A 104 -16.59 36.99 5.42
CA SER A 104 -17.62 37.44 6.34
C SER A 104 -17.56 38.94 6.62
N ASP A 105 -16.36 39.51 6.73
CA ASP A 105 -16.14 40.96 6.91
C ASP A 105 -16.61 41.75 5.68
N LEU A 106 -16.29 41.27 4.47
CA LEU A 106 -16.75 41.87 3.22
C LEU A 106 -18.27 41.79 3.04
N GLU A 107 -18.88 40.65 3.40
CA GLU A 107 -20.34 40.49 3.38
C GLU A 107 -21.01 41.45 4.37
N ALA A 108 -20.46 41.62 5.57
CA ALA A 108 -20.95 42.59 6.55
C ALA A 108 -20.83 44.03 6.05
N ALA A 109 -19.69 44.40 5.46
CA ALA A 109 -19.46 45.73 4.89
C ALA A 109 -20.40 46.03 3.71
N MET A 110 -20.64 45.05 2.85
CA MET A 110 -21.59 45.15 1.74
C MET A 110 -23.02 45.39 2.24
N LEU A 111 -23.48 44.62 3.23
CA LEU A 111 -24.80 44.80 3.85
C LEU A 111 -24.92 46.16 4.54
N GLN A 112 -23.88 46.64 5.21
CA GLN A 112 -23.87 47.98 5.79
C GLN A 112 -23.97 49.07 4.72
N SER A 113 -23.17 48.99 3.66
CA SER A 113 -23.19 49.94 2.54
C SER A 113 -24.57 49.97 1.87
N GLN A 114 -25.20 48.81 1.68
CA GLN A 114 -26.57 48.70 1.16
C GLN A 114 -27.59 49.38 2.09
N ARG A 115 -27.49 49.17 3.42
CA ARG A 115 -28.36 49.83 4.41
C ARG A 115 -28.19 51.35 4.39
N GLU A 116 -26.95 51.84 4.29
CA GLU A 116 -26.66 53.26 4.18
C GLU A 116 -27.20 53.87 2.89
N MET A 117 -27.06 53.18 1.75
CA MET A 117 -27.63 53.62 0.47
C MET A 117 -29.16 53.70 0.56
N SER A 118 -29.82 52.67 1.10
CA SER A 118 -31.27 52.66 1.32
C SER A 118 -31.74 53.74 2.29
N ARG A 119 -30.91 54.14 3.26
CA ARG A 119 -31.19 55.29 4.14
C ARG A 119 -31.08 56.61 3.37
N ARG A 120 -30.01 56.80 2.58
CA ARG A 120 -29.80 57.99 1.73
C ARG A 120 -30.90 58.16 0.68
N SER A 121 -31.34 57.07 0.04
CA SER A 121 -32.44 57.11 -0.93
C SER A 121 -33.76 57.54 -0.27
N ARG A 122 -34.05 57.07 0.95
CA ARG A 122 -35.25 57.49 1.71
C ARG A 122 -35.20 58.97 2.07
N THR A 123 -34.09 59.46 2.63
CA THR A 123 -33.95 60.88 2.95
C THR A 123 -33.91 61.78 1.72
N ALA A 124 -33.35 61.32 0.59
CA ALA A 124 -33.41 62.04 -0.69
C ALA A 124 -34.84 62.14 -1.24
N LEU A 125 -35.67 61.11 -1.04
CA LEU A 125 -37.09 61.11 -1.41
C LEU A 125 -37.91 62.05 -0.49
N GLU A 126 -37.62 62.07 0.82
CA GLU A 126 -38.23 62.99 1.79
C GLU A 126 -37.83 64.45 1.57
N SER A 127 -36.60 64.73 1.11
CA SER A 127 -36.14 66.08 0.77
C SER A 127 -36.71 66.60 -0.56
N ARG A 128 -37.33 65.74 -1.38
CA ARG A 128 -37.95 66.08 -2.68
C ARG A 128 -39.48 66.14 -2.56
N ARG A 129 -40.00 67.03 -1.71
CA ARG A 129 -41.40 67.50 -1.76
C ARG A 129 -41.47 68.98 -2.13
N PRO A 130 -42.26 69.32 -3.16
CA PRO A 130 -43.32 70.32 -2.99
C PRO A 130 -44.69 69.84 -3.55
N GLU A 131 -45.72 69.90 -2.69
CA GLU A 131 -47.18 70.05 -2.94
C GLU A 131 -47.97 69.11 -3.90
N PRO A 132 -49.31 68.95 -3.70
CA PRO A 132 -50.11 67.82 -4.16
C PRO A 132 -50.80 68.04 -5.53
N GLY A 133 -51.07 66.94 -6.24
CA GLY A 133 -51.84 66.93 -7.47
C GLY A 133 -52.24 65.52 -7.95
N VAL A 134 -53.40 65.07 -7.49
CA VAL A 134 -54.47 64.28 -8.15
C VAL A 134 -54.13 63.11 -9.10
N GLU A 135 -54.61 61.92 -8.67
CA GLU A 135 -55.15 60.74 -9.39
C GLU A 135 -54.34 59.98 -10.46
N GLY A 136 -54.39 58.64 -10.33
CA GLY A 136 -54.47 57.77 -11.50
C GLY A 136 -53.87 56.37 -11.33
N ALA A 137 -54.75 55.37 -11.20
CA ALA A 137 -54.61 54.00 -11.70
C ALA A 137 -53.66 52.99 -11.00
N LEU A 138 -54.29 52.16 -10.15
CA LEU A 138 -54.28 50.68 -10.17
C LEU A 138 -53.12 49.96 -10.89
N SER A 139 -52.37 49.14 -10.13
CA SER A 139 -52.21 47.69 -10.42
C SER A 139 -51.37 46.98 -9.36
N PRO A 140 -51.92 45.97 -8.67
CA PRO A 140 -51.15 44.87 -8.10
C PRO A 140 -51.12 43.73 -9.13
N SER A 141 -49.94 43.39 -9.64
CA SER A 141 -49.74 42.19 -10.47
C SER A 141 -48.51 41.49 -9.88
N GLU A 142 -48.75 40.61 -8.91
CA GLU A 142 -48.96 39.17 -9.11
C GLU A 142 -47.64 38.45 -9.40
N GLU A 143 -47.19 37.74 -8.36
CA GLU A 143 -46.28 36.61 -8.46
C GLU A 143 -46.80 35.62 -9.51
N PRO A 144 -45.95 35.09 -10.41
CA PRO A 144 -46.30 33.87 -11.11
C PRO A 144 -46.01 32.69 -10.19
N GLN A 145 -47.08 32.21 -9.57
CA GLN A 145 -47.17 30.85 -9.07
C GLN A 145 -46.81 29.84 -10.16
N HIS A 146 -46.07 28.81 -9.73
CA HIS A 146 -46.13 27.43 -10.16
C HIS A 146 -47.05 27.12 -11.35
N GLN A 147 -46.46 26.76 -12.49
CA GLN A 147 -47.08 25.86 -13.44
C GLN A 147 -46.42 24.49 -13.31
N ASP A 148 -47.17 23.59 -12.69
CA ASP A 148 -47.03 22.15 -12.81
C ASP A 148 -47.68 21.73 -14.15
N GLY A 149 -47.05 20.78 -14.87
CA GLY A 149 -47.67 20.18 -16.05
C GLY A 149 -46.85 20.11 -17.33
N ASP A 150 -45.59 19.66 -17.28
CA ASP A 150 -45.05 18.84 -18.39
C ASP A 150 -44.11 17.78 -17.82
N ARG A 151 -44.55 16.52 -17.85
CA ARG A 151 -43.86 15.37 -17.27
C ARG A 151 -42.70 14.95 -18.18
N SER A 152 -41.65 15.76 -18.19
CA SER A 152 -40.35 15.43 -18.75
C SER A 152 -39.56 14.50 -17.79
N PRO A 153 -38.66 13.61 -18.28
CA PRO A 153 -37.94 12.60 -17.47
C PRO A 153 -36.94 13.16 -16.44
N ALA A 154 -37.00 14.45 -16.11
CA ALA A 154 -36.00 15.19 -15.36
C ALA A 154 -36.30 15.31 -13.85
N HIS A 155 -37.22 14.53 -13.30
CA HIS A 155 -37.42 14.48 -11.84
C HIS A 155 -36.51 13.44 -11.19
N CYS A 156 -35.22 13.76 -11.14
CA CYS A 156 -34.34 13.32 -10.06
C CYS A 156 -33.43 14.50 -9.68
N CYS A 157 -34.06 15.55 -9.18
CA CYS A 157 -33.33 16.70 -8.66
C CYS A 157 -32.95 16.38 -7.21
N PHE A 158 -31.78 15.79 -7.02
CA PHE A 158 -31.17 15.69 -5.69
C PHE A 158 -31.01 17.10 -5.11
N SER A 159 -31.29 17.27 -3.82
CA SER A 159 -30.87 18.47 -3.10
C SER A 159 -29.34 18.59 -3.16
N LYS A 160 -28.83 19.81 -3.01
CA LYS A 160 -27.38 20.05 -2.98
C LYS A 160 -26.69 19.20 -1.90
N GLU A 161 -27.33 19.04 -0.76
CA GLU A 161 -26.89 18.24 0.38
C GLU A 161 -26.90 16.74 0.04
N GLU A 162 -27.94 16.25 -0.62
CA GLU A 162 -28.04 14.86 -1.08
C GLU A 162 -26.96 14.55 -2.12
N LEU A 163 -26.70 15.47 -3.06
CA LEU A 163 -25.64 15.31 -4.04
C LEU A 163 -24.25 15.29 -3.38
N GLN A 164 -24.03 16.14 -2.37
CA GLN A 164 -22.79 16.14 -1.61
C GLN A 164 -22.61 14.80 -0.87
N GLN A 165 -23.67 14.28 -0.26
CA GLN A 165 -23.66 13.00 0.43
C GLN A 165 -23.40 11.84 -0.54
N ILE A 166 -24.08 11.79 -1.69
CA ILE A 166 -23.87 10.77 -2.73
C ILE A 166 -22.43 10.81 -3.25
N LEU A 167 -21.86 12.00 -3.44
CA LEU A 167 -20.46 12.14 -3.87
C LEU A 167 -19.48 11.64 -2.82
N GLN A 168 -19.76 11.90 -1.54
CA GLN A 168 -18.97 11.39 -0.43
C GLN A 168 -19.05 9.86 -0.37
N GLU A 169 -20.25 9.29 -0.34
CA GLU A 169 -20.47 7.85 -0.32
C GLU A 169 -19.82 7.18 -1.55
N ARG A 170 -19.89 7.81 -2.73
CA ARG A 170 -19.19 7.32 -3.93
C ARG A 170 -17.68 7.33 -3.76
N ASN A 171 -17.11 8.36 -3.12
CA ASN A 171 -15.68 8.42 -2.85
C ASN A 171 -15.27 7.32 -1.86
N GLU A 172 -16.04 7.13 -0.79
CA GLU A 172 -15.81 6.07 0.20
C GLU A 172 -15.89 4.68 -0.44
N LEU A 173 -16.92 4.42 -1.26
CA LEU A 173 -17.05 3.18 -2.02
C LEU A 173 -15.90 2.97 -3.00
N LYS A 174 -15.39 4.03 -3.63
CA LYS A 174 -14.21 3.94 -4.51
C LYS A 174 -12.97 3.54 -3.73
N THR A 175 -12.75 4.13 -2.55
CA THR A 175 -11.64 3.76 -1.66
C THR A 175 -11.77 2.32 -1.18
N ASN A 176 -12.95 1.92 -0.70
CA ASN A 176 -13.21 0.55 -0.25
C ASN A 176 -13.03 -0.48 -1.38
N LEU A 177 -13.49 -0.16 -2.60
CA LEU A 177 -13.28 -1.02 -3.77
C LEU A 177 -11.80 -1.19 -4.09
N PHE A 178 -11.00 -0.13 -3.96
CA PHE A 178 -9.56 -0.20 -4.15
C PHE A 178 -8.89 -1.11 -3.10
N LEU A 179 -9.21 -0.92 -1.82
CA LEU A 179 -8.67 -1.74 -0.72
C LEU A 179 -9.03 -3.23 -0.89
N VAL A 180 -10.29 -3.53 -1.20
CA VAL A 180 -10.72 -4.92 -1.42
C VAL A 180 -10.04 -5.54 -2.65
N GLN A 181 -9.76 -4.76 -3.70
CA GLN A 181 -8.99 -5.24 -4.86
C GLN A 181 -7.55 -5.58 -4.48
N GLU A 182 -6.92 -4.76 -3.64
CA GLU A 182 -5.57 -5.02 -3.12
C GLU A 182 -5.55 -6.26 -2.22
N GLU A 183 -6.49 -6.42 -1.30
CA GLU A 183 -6.64 -7.63 -0.46
C GLU A 183 -6.83 -8.88 -1.32
N LEU A 184 -7.70 -8.82 -2.33
CA LEU A 184 -7.89 -9.93 -3.27
C LEU A 184 -6.60 -10.29 -4.01
N ALA A 185 -5.83 -9.28 -4.46
CA ALA A 185 -4.54 -9.50 -5.11
C ALA A 185 -3.52 -10.11 -4.13
N TYR A 186 -3.51 -9.66 -2.87
CA TYR A 186 -2.68 -10.20 -1.80
C TYR A 186 -2.96 -11.69 -1.61
N TYR A 187 -4.22 -12.08 -1.37
CA TYR A 187 -4.56 -13.50 -1.19
C TYR A 187 -4.26 -14.33 -2.44
N GLN A 188 -4.53 -13.81 -3.63
CA GLN A 188 -4.21 -14.52 -4.88
C GLN A 188 -2.71 -14.79 -5.04
N ARG A 189 -1.86 -13.84 -4.62
CA ARG A 189 -0.40 -14.02 -4.61
C ARG A 189 0.03 -15.00 -3.52
N GLU A 190 -0.56 -14.92 -2.33
CA GLU A 190 -0.29 -15.83 -1.23
C GLU A 190 -0.60 -17.29 -1.60
N LEU A 191 -1.71 -17.52 -2.31
CA LEU A 191 -2.08 -18.85 -2.84
C LEU A 191 -1.02 -19.44 -3.80
N LEU A 192 -0.26 -18.60 -4.50
CA LEU A 192 0.80 -19.03 -5.44
C LEU A 192 2.16 -19.19 -4.74
N ASN A 193 2.48 -18.33 -3.77
CA ASN A 193 3.76 -18.30 -3.07
C ASN A 193 4.04 -19.58 -2.27
N GLU A 194 3.01 -20.29 -1.82
CA GLU A 194 3.16 -21.56 -1.08
C GLU A 194 3.01 -22.82 -1.96
N GLU A 195 3.00 -22.70 -3.30
CA GLU A 195 2.73 -23.80 -4.26
C GLU A 195 1.47 -24.64 -3.95
N ARG A 196 0.56 -24.14 -3.10
CA ARG A 196 -0.64 -24.87 -2.67
C ARG A 196 -1.54 -25.21 -3.86
N ILE A 197 -1.55 -24.36 -4.89
CA ILE A 197 -2.39 -24.51 -6.07
C ILE A 197 -1.63 -24.07 -7.34
N PRO A 198 -1.56 -24.90 -8.39
CA PRO A 198 -1.01 -24.51 -9.70
C PRO A 198 -1.70 -23.28 -10.31
N SER A 199 -0.92 -22.46 -11.04
CA SER A 199 -1.37 -21.19 -11.65
C SER A 199 -2.60 -21.33 -12.55
N PHE A 200 -2.65 -22.37 -13.39
CA PHE A 200 -3.77 -22.59 -14.30
C PHE A 200 -5.12 -22.80 -13.58
N PHE A 201 -5.11 -23.42 -12.40
CA PHE A 201 -6.32 -23.57 -11.59
C PHE A 201 -6.77 -22.24 -11.02
N LEU A 202 -5.83 -21.39 -10.56
CA LEU A 202 -6.14 -20.04 -10.10
C LEU A 202 -6.78 -19.20 -11.21
N ASP A 203 -6.26 -19.30 -12.44
CA ASP A 203 -6.82 -18.58 -13.58
C ASP A 203 -8.21 -19.08 -13.99
N ALA A 204 -8.43 -20.40 -13.94
CA ALA A 204 -9.75 -21.00 -14.12
C ALA A 204 -10.73 -20.52 -13.04
N MET A 205 -10.31 -20.48 -11.76
CA MET A 205 -11.13 -19.94 -10.67
C MET A 205 -11.45 -18.45 -10.88
N LYS A 206 -10.45 -17.62 -11.24
CA LYS A 206 -10.64 -16.20 -11.55
C LYS A 206 -11.64 -16.00 -12.69
N SER A 207 -11.56 -16.79 -13.75
CA SER A 207 -12.50 -16.75 -14.88
C SER A 207 -13.93 -17.06 -14.42
N ASN A 208 -14.11 -18.11 -13.60
CA ASN A 208 -15.41 -18.46 -13.03
C ASN A 208 -15.96 -17.35 -12.10
N ILE A 209 -15.12 -16.80 -11.23
CA ILE A 209 -15.49 -15.68 -10.34
C ILE A 209 -15.89 -14.45 -11.16
N LYS A 210 -15.15 -14.11 -12.23
CA LYS A 210 -15.50 -13.00 -13.14
C LYS A 210 -16.86 -13.22 -13.80
N LYS A 211 -17.16 -14.43 -14.28
CA LYS A 211 -18.46 -14.81 -14.86
C LYS A 211 -19.59 -14.67 -13.84
N GLN A 212 -19.40 -15.21 -12.64
CA GLN A 212 -20.38 -15.08 -11.55
C GLN A 212 -20.58 -13.63 -11.13
N ARG A 213 -19.50 -12.85 -11.02
CA ARG A 213 -19.57 -11.41 -10.72
C ARG A 213 -20.35 -10.65 -11.78
N LYS A 214 -20.16 -10.93 -13.08
CA LYS A 214 -20.94 -10.30 -14.17
C LYS A 214 -22.43 -10.62 -13.99
N LYS A 215 -22.77 -11.88 -13.70
CA LYS A 215 -24.15 -12.32 -13.44
C LYS A 215 -24.78 -11.63 -12.23
N ILE A 216 -24.09 -11.64 -11.09
CA ILE A 216 -24.57 -11.00 -9.85
C ILE A 216 -24.72 -9.49 -10.06
N ARG A 217 -23.73 -8.82 -10.67
CA ARG A 217 -23.79 -7.39 -10.98
C ARG A 217 -25.00 -7.06 -11.85
N ALA A 218 -25.25 -7.85 -12.89
CA ALA A 218 -26.41 -7.62 -13.77
C ALA A 218 -27.73 -7.72 -12.99
N LYS A 219 -27.86 -8.73 -12.12
CA LYS A 219 -29.02 -8.90 -11.24
C LYS A 219 -29.17 -7.75 -10.23
N MET A 220 -28.08 -7.32 -9.60
CA MET A 220 -28.10 -6.25 -8.60
C MET A 220 -28.42 -4.87 -9.19
N LEU A 221 -28.00 -4.63 -10.44
CA LEU A 221 -28.20 -3.35 -11.13
C LEU A 221 -29.42 -3.35 -12.07
N GLY A 222 -30.15 -4.47 -12.18
CA GLY A 222 -31.32 -4.60 -13.05
C GLY A 222 -31.02 -4.53 -14.55
N THR A 223 -29.77 -4.79 -14.97
CA THR A 223 -29.37 -4.80 -16.38
C THR A 223 -29.59 -6.19 -16.99
N ALA A 224 -30.01 -6.27 -18.26
CA ALA A 224 -30.29 -7.55 -18.93
C ALA A 224 -29.09 -8.53 -18.88
N GLU A 225 -29.34 -9.81 -18.58
CA GLU A 225 -28.32 -10.86 -18.65
C GLU A 225 -27.93 -11.10 -20.11
N GLU A 226 -26.83 -10.49 -20.57
CA GLU A 226 -26.22 -10.87 -21.84
C GLU A 226 -25.70 -12.31 -21.73
N SER A 227 -26.33 -13.17 -22.53
CA SER A 227 -26.01 -14.60 -22.61
C SER A 227 -24.53 -14.78 -22.87
N ALA A 228 -23.91 -15.65 -22.07
CA ALA A 228 -22.52 -16.04 -22.19
C ALA A 228 -22.23 -16.57 -23.60
N SER A 229 -21.72 -15.73 -24.47
CA SER A 229 -21.27 -16.11 -25.81
C SER A 229 -20.00 -15.35 -26.17
N SER A 230 -18.97 -16.17 -26.40
CA SER A 230 -17.73 -15.92 -27.12
C SER A 230 -16.80 -14.78 -26.67
N ASP A 231 -15.58 -15.21 -26.32
CA ASP A 231 -14.30 -14.52 -26.40
C ASP A 231 -14.33 -13.04 -26.83
N GLU A 232 -14.19 -12.17 -25.85
CA GLU A 232 -13.54 -10.88 -26.05
C GLU A 232 -12.37 -10.84 -25.06
N GLU A 233 -11.18 -11.00 -25.61
CA GLU A 233 -9.90 -10.66 -25.01
C GLU A 233 -9.85 -9.14 -24.81
N GLU A 234 -10.66 -8.64 -23.88
CA GLU A 234 -10.72 -7.22 -23.56
C GLU A 234 -9.69 -6.90 -22.47
N GLY A 235 -8.53 -6.43 -22.94
CA GLY A 235 -7.61 -5.59 -22.17
C GLY A 235 -6.89 -6.28 -21.03
N SER A 236 -5.80 -7.00 -21.36
CA SER A 236 -4.72 -7.28 -20.43
C SER A 236 -4.13 -5.97 -19.86
N TRP A 237 -4.72 -5.47 -18.78
CA TRP A 237 -4.12 -4.47 -17.89
C TRP A 237 -3.13 -5.12 -16.92
N LEU A 238 -2.21 -5.91 -17.44
CA LEU A 238 -1.04 -6.34 -16.68
C LEU A 238 0.13 -5.44 -17.06
N PRO A 239 0.88 -4.88 -16.10
CA PRO A 239 2.18 -4.29 -16.38
C PRO A 239 3.04 -5.35 -17.07
N GLY A 240 3.40 -5.09 -18.33
CA GLY A 240 4.26 -5.98 -19.10
C GLY A 240 5.57 -6.21 -18.37
N HIS A 241 6.01 -7.46 -18.35
CA HIS A 241 7.37 -7.83 -17.99
C HIS A 241 8.36 -6.94 -18.75
N GLY A 242 9.20 -6.24 -17.99
CA GLY A 242 10.20 -5.33 -18.53
C GLY A 242 11.22 -6.07 -19.38
N THR A 243 11.21 -5.77 -20.68
CA THR A 243 12.42 -5.81 -21.50
C THR A 243 12.96 -4.39 -21.58
N ASP A 244 14.13 -4.18 -20.98
CA ASP A 244 14.92 -2.96 -21.05
C ASP A 244 15.14 -2.53 -22.50
N CYS A 245 14.54 -1.40 -22.89
CA CYS A 245 14.97 -0.64 -24.05
C CYS A 245 14.78 0.85 -23.75
N VAL A 246 15.89 1.57 -23.65
CA VAL A 246 15.99 2.89 -22.97
C VAL A 246 15.63 4.07 -23.88
N ASP A 247 14.76 3.89 -24.87
CA ASP A 247 14.49 4.97 -25.85
C ASP A 247 13.07 5.00 -26.45
N ALA A 248 12.08 4.37 -25.81
CA ALA A 248 10.69 4.49 -26.25
C ALA A 248 10.02 5.74 -25.65
N GLN A 249 9.66 6.70 -26.51
CA GLN A 249 8.86 7.87 -26.16
C GLN A 249 7.53 7.44 -25.50
N PRO A 250 7.12 8.03 -24.35
CA PRO A 250 5.91 7.61 -23.67
C PRO A 250 4.67 7.82 -24.57
N PRO A 251 3.74 6.86 -24.61
CA PRO A 251 2.53 6.99 -25.40
C PRO A 251 1.72 8.20 -24.93
N GLU A 252 1.26 9.03 -25.86
CA GLU A 252 0.52 10.24 -25.54
C GLU A 252 -0.74 9.92 -24.72
N SER A 253 -0.97 10.75 -23.69
CA SER A 253 -2.05 10.56 -22.74
C SER A 253 -3.41 10.69 -23.41
N LYS A 254 -4.16 9.57 -23.49
CA LYS A 254 -5.52 9.48 -24.06
C LYS A 254 -6.55 10.39 -23.37
N ILE A 255 -6.19 10.97 -22.23
CA ILE A 255 -7.00 11.94 -21.48
C ILE A 255 -7.31 13.17 -22.35
N ARG A 256 -6.39 13.64 -23.20
CA ARG A 256 -6.67 14.76 -24.13
C ARG A 256 -7.71 14.40 -25.18
N SER A 257 -7.80 13.14 -25.60
CA SER A 257 -8.82 12.68 -26.58
C SER A 257 -10.22 12.61 -25.96
N PHE A 258 -10.32 12.27 -24.67
CA PHE A 258 -11.62 12.16 -23.98
C PHE A 258 -12.22 13.52 -23.61
N PHE A 259 -11.39 14.50 -23.26
CA PHE A 259 -11.85 15.84 -22.88
C PHE A 259 -11.66 16.88 -24.00
N GLY A 260 -11.11 16.51 -25.16
CA GLY A 260 -10.79 17.43 -26.26
C GLY A 260 -11.98 18.23 -26.77
N LEU A 261 -13.19 17.65 -26.76
CA LEU A 261 -14.43 18.34 -27.15
C LEU A 261 -14.79 19.50 -26.21
N TRP A 262 -14.37 19.46 -24.95
CA TRP A 262 -14.65 20.50 -23.95
C TRP A 262 -13.65 21.66 -23.97
N TYR A 263 -12.52 21.51 -24.68
CA TYR A 263 -11.46 22.52 -24.75
C TYR A 263 -11.34 23.20 -26.13
N GLN A 264 -12.23 22.90 -27.08
CA GLN A 264 -12.19 23.48 -28.43
C GLN A 264 -12.86 24.87 -28.54
N GLY A 265 -13.14 25.53 -27.42
CA GLY A 265 -13.80 26.84 -27.38
C GLY A 265 -12.90 28.06 -27.14
N SER A 266 -11.59 27.87 -26.91
CA SER A 266 -10.70 28.99 -26.54
C SER A 266 -9.32 28.87 -27.20
N SER A 267 -9.26 29.01 -28.51
CA SER A 267 -8.09 29.57 -29.18
C SER A 267 -8.53 30.28 -30.46
N LYS A 268 -8.00 31.49 -30.61
CA LYS A 268 -8.29 32.53 -31.61
C LYS A 268 -8.54 32.03 -33.04
#